data_AF-A0A960UEB3-F1
#
_entry.id   AF-A0A960UEB3-F1
#
_cell.length_a   1.000
_cell.length_b   1.000
_cell.length_c   1.000
_cell.angle_alpha   90.00
_cell.angle_beta   90.00
_cell.angle_gamma   90.00
#
_symmetry.space_group_name_H-M   'P 1'
#
loop_
_entity.id
_entity.type
_entity.pdbx_description
1 polymer ?
#
loop_
_entity_poly.entity_id
_entity_poly.type
_entity_poly.pdbx_seq_one_letter_code
_entity_poly.pdbx_strand_id
1 'polypeptide(L)'
;MSPSTRRVAGRYWLLGFKGPAPADDFLRLLERFAPPAVIVFRDNLPGGPGALPALRARLEEAAQRRLRVVLDEEGGWIQQLHGEDGPPPWPSPRAQAMAGPDAVRRCHRAMAASSRALGAELLATPLADLDAGAANPVIGTRSFGDAPDLAGACVAAAVTGLGEGGAAAVLKHYPGHGDSLEDSHLTLPAVPRDRARSLEPFREGIAAGAAAIMSAHLRLAGDDDARPATYRPDLMRDRLAGELGFGGLVVTDALEMAGAAVLPLDERGSAALAAGCHLLTLARWEPGAERMLEALATALDAGRLRQAWLDEADARWAALEAALPAAAAAASPVDLAPLRAAGVFRPGGGEATPLLKPGASPAIDLDHGNLGSWRLDEYLEALRPFRVRRLGEDDAPTAPVYLHLGRTPPPRTRLDALAALEARGEAPAVLANGIWGWTLIVERRLATAESSPAGLAALLAAAGLADPS
;
A
#
# COMPACT_ATOMS: atom_id res chain seq x y z
N MET A 1 -19.76 28.46 18.16
CA MET A 1 -18.53 28.05 17.46
C MET A 1 -17.97 29.17 16.60
N SER A 2 -16.83 29.71 17.01
CA SER A 2 -16.11 30.76 16.28
C SER A 2 -15.32 30.20 15.09
N PRO A 3 -14.95 31.05 14.12
CA PRO A 3 -13.96 30.69 13.09
C PRO A 3 -12.62 30.21 13.66
N SER A 4 -12.22 30.68 14.85
CA SER A 4 -11.00 30.22 15.51
C SER A 4 -11.08 28.76 15.94
N THR A 5 -12.22 28.29 16.47
CA THR A 5 -12.38 26.90 16.88
C THR A 5 -12.28 25.92 15.71
N ARG A 6 -12.85 26.26 14.54
CA ARG A 6 -12.71 25.43 13.32
C ARG A 6 -11.27 25.33 12.86
N ARG A 7 -10.53 26.44 12.86
CA ARG A 7 -9.09 26.40 12.53
C ARG A 7 -8.29 25.56 13.51
N VAL A 8 -8.61 25.60 14.81
CA VAL A 8 -7.99 24.70 15.80
C VAL A 8 -8.33 23.25 15.49
N ALA A 9 -9.60 22.93 15.22
CA ALA A 9 -10.01 21.57 14.88
C ALA A 9 -9.32 21.03 13.63
N GLY A 10 -9.14 21.86 12.61
CA GLY A 10 -8.49 21.46 11.36
C GLY A 10 -7.03 21.04 11.52
N ARG A 11 -6.33 21.49 12.56
CA ARG A 11 -4.93 21.12 12.85
C ARG A 11 -4.72 19.61 12.96
N TYR A 12 -5.77 18.88 13.32
CA TYR A 12 -5.72 17.44 13.55
C TYR A 12 -6.19 16.62 12.35
N TRP A 13 -6.41 17.22 11.18
CA TRP A 13 -6.92 16.50 10.01
C TRP A 13 -5.89 16.37 8.89
N LEU A 14 -5.82 15.17 8.31
CA LEU A 14 -5.25 14.87 6.99
C LEU A 14 -6.42 14.71 6.02
N LEU A 15 -6.55 15.63 5.07
CA LEU A 15 -7.72 15.66 4.17
C LEU A 15 -7.34 15.27 2.73
N GLY A 16 -8.12 14.40 2.13
CA GLY A 16 -8.12 14.14 0.69
C GLY A 16 -9.53 14.26 0.13
N PHE A 17 -9.65 14.18 -1.20
CA PHE A 17 -10.91 14.32 -1.91
C PHE A 17 -11.02 13.29 -3.03
N LYS A 18 -12.26 12.98 -3.42
CA LYS A 18 -12.54 12.02 -4.48
C LYS A 18 -12.56 12.69 -5.85
N GLY A 19 -11.99 12.02 -6.86
CA GLY A 19 -12.11 12.40 -8.26
C GLY A 19 -11.01 13.34 -8.76
N PRO A 20 -11.10 13.77 -10.04
CA PRO A 20 -10.01 14.42 -10.77
C PRO A 20 -9.75 15.88 -10.44
N ALA A 21 -10.65 16.51 -9.68
CA ALA A 21 -10.49 17.89 -9.25
C ALA A 21 -11.21 18.10 -7.92
N PRO A 22 -10.70 18.99 -7.05
CA PRO A 22 -11.38 19.31 -5.81
C PRO A 22 -12.69 20.04 -6.12
N ALA A 23 -13.78 19.60 -5.50
CA ALA A 23 -15.06 20.30 -5.53
C ALA A 23 -14.98 21.61 -4.75
N ASP A 24 -15.81 22.60 -5.10
CA ASP A 24 -15.84 23.89 -4.40
C ASP A 24 -16.16 23.77 -2.90
N ASP A 25 -16.99 22.80 -2.52
CA ASP A 25 -17.29 22.51 -1.12
C ASP A 25 -16.06 22.00 -0.35
N PHE A 26 -15.20 21.22 -1.00
CA PHE A 26 -13.93 20.79 -0.42
C PHE A 26 -12.97 21.98 -0.26
N LEU A 27 -12.89 22.88 -1.25
CA LEU A 27 -12.08 24.10 -1.13
C LEU A 27 -12.58 25.00 0.01
N ARG A 28 -13.91 25.17 0.16
CA ARG A 28 -14.52 25.86 1.32
C ARG A 28 -14.24 25.15 2.65
N LEU A 29 -14.09 23.83 2.64
CA LEU A 29 -13.69 23.08 3.84
C LEU A 29 -12.24 23.41 4.22
N LEU A 30 -11.33 23.43 3.25
CA LEU A 30 -9.93 23.83 3.46
C LEU A 30 -9.81 25.26 3.97
N GLU A 31 -10.58 26.20 3.44
CA GLU A 31 -10.59 27.60 3.91
C GLU A 31 -10.99 27.71 5.39
N ARG A 32 -12.02 26.95 5.80
CA ARG A 32 -12.57 26.99 7.16
C ARG A 32 -11.69 26.30 8.19
N PHE A 33 -11.10 25.16 7.83
CA PHE A 33 -10.38 24.29 8.77
C PHE A 33 -8.86 24.42 8.65
N ALA A 34 -8.31 24.72 7.48
CA ALA A 34 -6.89 24.91 7.23
C ALA A 34 -6.01 23.77 7.80
N PRO A 35 -6.23 22.52 7.35
CA PRO A 35 -5.46 21.37 7.83
C PRO A 35 -3.97 21.52 7.53
N PRO A 36 -3.07 20.85 8.27
CA PRO A 36 -1.65 20.95 8.01
C PRO A 36 -1.19 20.10 6.80
N ALA A 37 -1.98 19.11 6.40
CA ALA A 37 -1.61 18.16 5.37
C ALA A 37 -2.82 17.71 4.54
N VAL A 38 -2.52 17.28 3.32
CA VAL A 38 -3.46 16.63 2.40
C VAL A 38 -2.91 15.29 1.93
N ILE A 39 -3.80 14.33 1.73
CA ILE A 39 -3.47 13.06 1.06
C ILE A 39 -3.96 13.12 -0.39
N VAL A 40 -3.09 12.75 -1.31
CA VAL A 40 -3.36 12.81 -2.76
C VAL A 40 -3.31 11.41 -3.35
N PHE A 41 -4.31 11.10 -4.17
CA PHE A 41 -4.40 9.85 -4.91
C PHE A 41 -4.22 10.09 -6.40
N ARG A 42 -3.91 9.00 -7.13
CA ARG A 42 -3.75 9.02 -8.58
C ARG A 42 -4.94 9.63 -9.30
N ASP A 43 -6.16 9.36 -8.84
CA ASP A 43 -7.37 9.90 -9.46
C ASP A 43 -7.45 11.43 -9.38
N ASN A 44 -6.73 12.07 -8.46
CA ASN A 44 -6.63 13.54 -8.37
C ASN A 44 -5.64 14.16 -9.39
N LEU A 45 -4.88 13.33 -10.11
CA LEU A 45 -3.81 13.74 -11.03
C LEU A 45 -4.10 13.24 -12.46
N PRO A 46 -5.23 13.62 -13.09
CA PRO A 46 -5.61 13.13 -14.42
C PRO A 46 -4.62 13.50 -15.53
N GLY A 47 -3.84 14.58 -15.34
CA GLY A 47 -2.78 15.02 -16.25
C GLY A 47 -1.42 14.37 -16.00
N GLY A 48 -1.32 13.45 -15.04
CA GLY A 48 -0.08 12.80 -14.64
C GLY A 48 0.54 13.38 -13.36
N PRO A 49 1.53 12.68 -12.79
CA PRO A 49 2.29 13.06 -11.59
C PRO A 49 2.80 14.51 -11.56
N GLY A 50 3.19 15.08 -12.70
CA GLY A 50 3.67 16.46 -12.82
C GLY A 50 2.63 17.53 -12.50
N ALA A 51 1.35 17.16 -12.41
CA ALA A 51 0.28 18.07 -11.97
C ALA A 51 0.27 18.30 -10.44
N LEU A 52 1.00 17.50 -9.65
CA LEU A 52 0.96 17.56 -8.19
C LEU A 52 1.34 18.93 -7.60
N PRO A 53 2.41 19.63 -8.06
CA PRO A 53 2.72 20.97 -7.57
C PRO A 53 1.60 21.99 -7.81
N ALA A 54 0.93 21.93 -8.97
CA ALA A 54 -0.16 22.84 -9.31
C ALA A 54 -1.42 22.54 -8.49
N LEU A 55 -1.75 21.25 -8.30
CA LEU A 55 -2.82 20.84 -7.39
C LEU A 55 -2.53 21.35 -5.97
N ARG A 56 -1.33 21.12 -5.46
CA ARG A 56 -0.91 21.58 -4.12
C ARG A 56 -1.08 23.09 -3.98
N ALA A 57 -0.62 23.88 -4.94
CA ALA A 57 -0.77 25.34 -4.92
C ALA A 57 -2.24 25.78 -4.82
N ARG A 58 -3.14 25.15 -5.59
CA ARG A 58 -4.59 25.41 -5.51
C ARG A 58 -5.19 25.08 -4.15
N LEU A 59 -4.77 23.97 -3.53
CA LEU A 59 -5.23 23.58 -2.20
C LEU A 59 -4.66 24.51 -1.11
N GLU A 60 -3.40 24.95 -1.24
CA GLU A 60 -2.75 25.91 -0.34
C GLU A 60 -3.39 27.30 -0.42
N GLU A 61 -3.79 27.73 -1.61
CA GLU A 61 -4.58 28.96 -1.81
C GLU A 61 -5.90 28.89 -1.05
N ALA A 62 -6.65 27.79 -1.15
CA ALA A 62 -7.88 27.64 -0.38
C ALA A 62 -7.61 27.58 1.13
N ALA A 63 -6.61 26.81 1.58
CA ALA A 63 -6.29 26.65 2.99
C ALA A 63 -5.63 27.88 3.64
N GLN A 64 -5.11 28.81 2.83
CA GLN A 64 -4.31 29.97 3.26
C GLN A 64 -3.09 29.58 4.12
N ARG A 65 -2.46 28.44 3.79
CA ARG A 65 -1.25 27.94 4.45
C ARG A 65 -0.51 26.94 3.57
N ARG A 66 0.76 26.70 3.89
CA ARG A 66 1.51 25.56 3.34
C ARG A 66 0.86 24.24 3.79
N LEU A 67 0.68 23.32 2.85
CA LEU A 67 0.16 21.97 3.07
C LEU A 67 1.25 20.95 2.82
N ARG A 68 1.44 20.01 3.74
CA ARG A 68 2.23 18.81 3.48
C ARG A 68 1.44 17.86 2.60
N VAL A 69 2.13 17.19 1.67
CA VAL A 69 1.51 16.18 0.81
C VAL A 69 1.91 14.79 1.29
N VAL A 70 0.90 13.97 1.51
CA VAL A 70 1.00 12.54 1.82
C VAL A 70 0.60 11.74 0.57
N LEU A 71 1.37 10.70 0.25
CA LEU A 71 1.04 9.75 -0.83
C LEU A 71 1.09 8.31 -0.33
N ASP A 72 0.14 7.49 -0.78
CA ASP A 72 0.21 6.02 -0.69
C ASP A 72 1.09 5.46 -1.83
N GLU A 73 2.40 5.64 -1.72
CA GLU A 73 3.39 5.17 -2.68
C GLU A 73 4.12 3.93 -2.12
N GLU A 74 3.54 2.74 -2.28
CA GLU A 74 4.05 1.52 -1.63
C GLU A 74 5.03 0.73 -2.51
N GLY A 75 4.73 0.62 -3.80
CA GLY A 75 5.28 -0.48 -4.61
C GLY A 75 4.18 -1.32 -5.26
N GLY A 76 4.44 -1.83 -6.46
CA GLY A 76 3.50 -2.70 -7.18
C GLY A 76 2.16 -2.03 -7.44
N TRP A 77 1.08 -2.59 -6.88
CA TRP A 77 -0.30 -2.16 -7.16
C TRP A 77 -0.67 -0.81 -6.55
N ILE A 78 -0.05 -0.41 -5.44
CA ILE A 78 -0.40 0.82 -4.72
C ILE A 78 0.68 1.86 -4.96
N GLN A 79 0.47 2.70 -5.97
CA GLN A 79 1.36 3.78 -6.38
C GLN A 79 0.53 4.93 -6.97
N GLN A 80 0.78 6.15 -6.51
CA GLN A 80 0.06 7.34 -6.94
C GLN A 80 0.77 8.04 -8.10
N LEU A 81 2.09 7.92 -8.19
CA LEU A 81 2.91 8.69 -9.13
C LEU A 81 3.22 7.95 -10.44
N HIS A 82 2.34 7.06 -10.88
CA HIS A 82 2.50 6.37 -12.16
C HIS A 82 2.09 7.26 -13.35
N GLY A 83 3.01 7.54 -14.28
CA GLY A 83 2.73 8.31 -15.51
C GLY A 83 4.01 8.63 -16.30
N GLU A 84 3.87 9.20 -17.51
CA GLU A 84 5.02 9.53 -18.38
C GLU A 84 5.98 10.56 -17.77
N ASP A 85 5.45 11.45 -16.95
CA ASP A 85 6.15 12.52 -16.23
C ASP A 85 6.42 12.19 -14.75
N GLY A 86 6.13 10.94 -14.35
CA GLY A 86 6.41 10.41 -13.01
C GLY A 86 7.64 9.49 -12.95
N PRO A 87 7.94 8.97 -11.75
CA PRO A 87 8.88 7.86 -11.62
C PRO A 87 8.41 6.60 -12.39
N PRO A 88 9.34 5.70 -12.74
CA PRO A 88 8.96 4.38 -13.24
C PRO A 88 8.19 3.61 -12.15
N PRO A 89 7.35 2.63 -12.53
CA PRO A 89 6.67 1.77 -11.57
C PRO A 89 7.68 1.08 -10.65
N TRP A 90 7.47 1.17 -9.33
CA TRP A 90 8.30 0.46 -8.36
C TRP A 90 7.84 -1.00 -8.23
N PRO A 91 8.75 -1.97 -8.04
CA PRO A 91 8.36 -3.36 -7.77
C PRO A 91 7.49 -3.48 -6.52
N SER A 92 6.68 -4.54 -6.42
CA SER A 92 5.93 -4.83 -5.20
C SER A 92 6.86 -5.05 -4.00
N PRO A 93 6.47 -4.71 -2.76
CA PRO A 93 7.27 -4.98 -1.57
C PRO A 93 7.75 -6.43 -1.48
N ARG A 94 6.92 -7.42 -1.83
CA ARG A 94 7.34 -8.83 -1.90
C ARG A 94 8.52 -9.06 -2.85
N ALA A 95 8.46 -8.48 -4.06
CA ALA A 95 9.53 -8.61 -5.04
C ALA A 95 10.80 -7.90 -4.58
N GLN A 96 10.68 -6.75 -3.90
CA GLN A 96 11.82 -6.06 -3.31
C GLN A 96 12.51 -6.91 -2.22
N ALA A 97 11.73 -7.55 -1.34
CA ALA A 97 12.27 -8.41 -0.28
C ALA A 97 13.03 -9.62 -0.82
N MET A 98 12.59 -10.21 -1.95
CA MET A 98 13.32 -11.29 -2.63
C MET A 98 14.72 -10.87 -3.10
N ALA A 99 14.93 -9.59 -3.36
CA ALA A 99 16.24 -9.01 -3.69
C ALA A 99 17.04 -8.56 -2.44
N GLY A 100 16.47 -8.67 -1.25
CA GLY A 100 17.10 -8.40 0.04
C GLY A 100 16.97 -6.95 0.54
N PRO A 101 17.21 -6.69 1.84
CA PRO A 101 16.99 -5.38 2.47
C PRO A 101 17.77 -4.22 1.82
N ASP A 102 18.98 -4.45 1.32
CA ASP A 102 19.75 -3.40 0.65
C ASP A 102 19.12 -2.92 -0.67
N ALA A 103 18.47 -3.84 -1.42
CA ALA A 103 17.66 -3.48 -2.58
C ALA A 103 16.41 -2.67 -2.16
N VAL A 104 15.75 -3.06 -1.06
CA VAL A 104 14.60 -2.34 -0.48
C VAL A 104 15.00 -0.90 -0.13
N ARG A 105 16.12 -0.69 0.56
CA ARG A 105 16.64 0.64 0.92
C ARG A 105 16.87 1.51 -0.32
N ARG A 106 17.56 0.97 -1.34
CA ARG A 106 17.82 1.72 -2.59
C ARG A 106 16.53 2.10 -3.31
N CYS A 107 15.56 1.17 -3.38
CA CYS A 107 14.27 1.40 -4.01
C CYS A 107 13.51 2.52 -3.30
N HIS A 108 13.40 2.44 -1.97
CA HIS A 108 12.71 3.46 -1.17
C HIS A 108 13.42 4.81 -1.17
N ARG A 109 14.76 4.86 -1.29
CA ARG A 109 15.50 6.11 -1.50
C ARG A 109 15.15 6.77 -2.81
N ALA A 110 15.08 6.01 -3.90
CA ALA A 110 14.69 6.54 -5.21
C ALA A 110 13.22 6.99 -5.20
N MET A 111 12.34 6.20 -4.58
CA MET A 111 10.93 6.54 -4.39
C MET A 111 10.75 7.85 -3.64
N ALA A 112 11.40 8.01 -2.49
CA ALA A 112 11.37 9.26 -1.74
C ALA A 112 11.92 10.44 -2.55
N ALA A 113 13.07 10.28 -3.22
CA ALA A 113 13.66 11.37 -4.01
C ALA A 113 12.72 11.83 -5.15
N SER A 114 12.11 10.89 -5.87
CA SER A 114 11.14 11.20 -6.93
C SER A 114 9.87 11.86 -6.39
N SER A 115 9.30 11.35 -5.30
CA SER A 115 8.13 11.94 -4.64
C SER A 115 8.42 13.35 -4.11
N ARG A 116 9.60 13.56 -3.52
CA ARG A 116 10.03 14.88 -3.01
C ARG A 116 10.21 15.90 -4.11
N ALA A 117 10.69 15.49 -5.29
CA ALA A 117 10.81 16.38 -6.45
C ALA A 117 9.45 16.91 -6.93
N LEU A 118 8.37 16.14 -6.74
CA LEU A 118 7.00 16.55 -7.05
C LEU A 118 6.29 17.24 -5.87
N GLY A 119 6.96 17.35 -4.71
CA GLY A 119 6.47 18.07 -3.53
C GLY A 119 5.76 17.22 -2.48
N ALA A 120 5.86 15.88 -2.54
CA ALA A 120 5.35 14.99 -1.51
C ALA A 120 6.39 14.73 -0.41
N GLU A 121 6.06 15.08 0.83
CA GLU A 121 7.02 15.04 1.96
C GLU A 121 6.85 13.82 2.87
N LEU A 122 5.65 13.24 2.93
CA LEU A 122 5.36 12.04 3.72
C LEU A 122 4.88 10.95 2.78
N LEU A 123 5.42 9.74 2.92
CA LEU A 123 4.94 8.57 2.19
C LEU A 123 4.34 7.57 3.18
N ALA A 124 3.10 7.16 2.90
CA ALA A 124 2.39 6.14 3.64
C ALA A 124 2.88 4.73 3.26
N THR A 125 4.15 4.49 3.55
CA THR A 125 4.93 3.29 3.30
C THR A 125 6.18 3.33 4.21
N PRO A 126 6.82 2.20 4.55
CA PRO A 126 6.47 0.81 4.21
C PRO A 126 5.26 0.25 4.96
N LEU A 127 4.72 -0.84 4.43
CA LEU A 127 3.91 -1.74 5.23
C LEU A 127 4.81 -2.51 6.21
N ALA A 128 4.41 -2.52 7.47
CA ALA A 128 4.96 -3.36 8.53
C ALA A 128 4.07 -4.59 8.83
N ASP A 129 3.08 -4.84 7.97
CA ASP A 129 2.24 -6.03 8.01
C ASP A 129 3.01 -7.27 7.55
N LEU A 130 2.86 -8.39 8.27
CA LEU A 130 3.29 -9.71 7.78
C LEU A 130 2.22 -10.31 6.86
N ASP A 131 2.60 -11.13 5.90
CA ASP A 131 1.62 -11.87 5.10
C ASP A 131 1.33 -13.22 5.74
N ALA A 132 0.20 -13.35 6.44
CA ALA A 132 -0.18 -14.61 7.09
C ALA A 132 -0.67 -15.69 6.10
N GLY A 133 -0.74 -15.39 4.81
CA GLY A 133 -1.05 -16.34 3.75
C GLY A 133 -2.17 -15.90 2.81
N ALA A 134 -2.42 -16.72 1.78
CA ALA A 134 -3.28 -16.41 0.63
C ALA A 134 -4.74 -16.04 0.95
N ALA A 135 -5.21 -16.34 2.16
CA ALA A 135 -6.55 -15.99 2.61
C ALA A 135 -6.69 -14.52 3.04
N ASN A 136 -5.58 -13.78 3.25
CA ASN A 136 -5.63 -12.35 3.51
C ASN A 136 -5.98 -11.58 2.22
N PRO A 137 -7.10 -10.84 2.17
CA PRO A 137 -7.53 -10.18 0.94
C PRO A 137 -6.84 -8.83 0.69
N VAL A 138 -6.17 -8.26 1.69
CA VAL A 138 -5.71 -6.85 1.72
C VAL A 138 -4.19 -6.71 1.55
N ILE A 139 -3.40 -7.60 2.16
CA ILE A 139 -1.94 -7.44 2.30
C ILE A 139 -1.18 -8.12 1.16
N GLY A 140 -1.10 -9.45 1.14
CA GLY A 140 -0.44 -10.22 0.07
C GLY A 140 0.92 -9.65 -0.36
N THR A 141 1.03 -9.26 -1.64
CA THR A 141 2.28 -8.74 -2.23
C THR A 141 2.69 -7.35 -1.76
N ARG A 142 1.80 -6.64 -1.03
CA ARG A 142 2.11 -5.36 -0.35
C ARG A 142 2.97 -5.57 0.90
N SER A 143 3.06 -6.80 1.41
CA SER A 143 4.00 -7.15 2.47
C SER A 143 5.33 -7.65 1.91
N PHE A 144 6.42 -7.33 2.63
CA PHE A 144 7.74 -7.88 2.38
C PHE A 144 7.84 -9.39 2.64
N GLY A 145 6.96 -9.99 3.46
CA GLY A 145 7.12 -11.38 3.85
C GLY A 145 6.21 -11.84 4.98
N ASP A 146 6.22 -13.15 5.22
CA ASP A 146 5.60 -13.82 6.38
C ASP A 146 6.61 -14.07 7.53
N ALA A 147 7.91 -14.02 7.21
CA ALA A 147 9.02 -14.15 8.14
C ALA A 147 9.30 -12.81 8.87
N PRO A 148 9.10 -12.72 10.20
CA PRO A 148 9.24 -11.49 10.97
C PRO A 148 10.60 -10.83 10.82
N ASP A 149 11.68 -11.60 10.91
CA ASP A 149 13.05 -11.08 10.85
C ASP A 149 13.37 -10.45 9.49
N LEU A 150 13.03 -11.14 8.39
CA LEU A 150 13.26 -10.60 7.04
C LEU A 150 12.36 -9.40 6.75
N ALA A 151 11.08 -9.48 7.14
CA ALA A 151 10.14 -8.39 6.96
C ALA A 151 10.57 -7.16 7.77
N GLY A 152 11.01 -7.34 9.02
CA GLY A 152 11.54 -6.28 9.86
C GLY A 152 12.79 -5.63 9.28
N ALA A 153 13.76 -6.43 8.83
CA ALA A 153 14.95 -5.91 8.15
C ALA A 153 14.59 -5.10 6.88
N CYS A 154 13.61 -5.55 6.09
CA CYS A 154 13.13 -4.83 4.92
C CYS A 154 12.40 -3.52 5.32
N VAL A 155 11.59 -3.53 6.37
CA VAL A 155 10.91 -2.33 6.89
C VAL A 155 11.94 -1.31 7.37
N ALA A 156 12.92 -1.70 8.18
CA ALA A 156 13.99 -0.81 8.62
C ALA A 156 14.77 -0.21 7.43
N ALA A 157 15.08 -1.05 6.44
CA ALA A 157 15.75 -0.62 5.21
C ALA A 157 14.90 0.37 4.40
N ALA A 158 13.60 0.12 4.27
CA ALA A 158 12.66 1.02 3.60
C ALA A 158 12.58 2.38 4.31
N VAL A 159 12.40 2.40 5.64
CA VAL A 159 12.38 3.63 6.45
C VAL A 159 13.67 4.43 6.27
N THR A 160 14.81 3.75 6.37
CA THR A 160 16.13 4.38 6.16
C THR A 160 16.24 4.98 4.75
N GLY A 161 15.85 4.21 3.73
CA GLY A 161 15.86 4.66 2.34
C GLY A 161 14.98 5.89 2.11
N LEU A 162 13.76 5.88 2.65
CA LEU A 162 12.84 7.02 2.56
C LEU A 162 13.48 8.29 3.16
N GLY A 163 14.07 8.19 4.35
CA GLY A 163 14.77 9.29 5.00
C GLY A 163 15.95 9.81 4.17
N GLU A 164 16.78 8.92 3.61
CA GLU A 164 17.88 9.29 2.71
C GLU A 164 17.42 9.99 1.43
N GLY A 165 16.26 9.61 0.90
CA GLY A 165 15.61 10.26 -0.25
C GLY A 165 14.86 11.54 0.11
N GLY A 166 14.81 11.88 1.40
CA GLY A 166 14.27 13.13 1.91
C GLY A 166 12.80 13.08 2.33
N ALA A 167 12.12 11.93 2.27
CA ALA A 167 10.71 11.78 2.67
C ALA A 167 10.58 11.11 4.04
N ALA A 168 9.54 11.48 4.79
CA ALA A 168 9.21 10.84 6.06
C ALA A 168 8.38 9.57 5.82
N ALA A 169 8.79 8.48 6.48
CA ALA A 169 8.07 7.21 6.47
C ALA A 169 6.87 7.21 7.42
N VAL A 170 5.74 6.69 6.96
CA VAL A 170 4.58 6.36 7.81
C VAL A 170 4.33 4.86 7.75
N LEU A 171 4.69 4.14 8.81
CA LEU A 171 4.49 2.69 8.89
C LEU A 171 3.00 2.35 8.93
N LYS A 172 2.58 1.26 8.30
CA LYS A 172 1.17 0.82 8.35
C LYS A 172 1.02 -0.71 8.24
N HIS A 173 -0.07 -1.32 8.72
CA HIS A 173 -1.17 -0.70 9.45
C HIS A 173 -1.16 -1.24 10.89
N TYR A 174 -0.79 -0.42 11.88
CA TYR A 174 -0.60 -0.89 13.26
C TYR A 174 -1.93 -1.30 13.92
N PRO A 175 -2.04 -2.46 14.61
CA PRO A 175 -0.97 -3.36 15.07
C PRO A 175 -0.71 -4.59 14.17
N GLY A 176 -0.95 -4.45 12.87
CA GLY A 176 -0.74 -5.45 11.84
C GLY A 176 -2.07 -6.01 11.30
N HIS A 177 -2.36 -5.75 10.04
CA HIS A 177 -3.51 -6.28 9.28
C HIS A 177 -3.24 -7.65 8.67
N GLY A 178 -1.97 -8.05 8.65
CA GLY A 178 -1.46 -9.28 8.06
C GLY A 178 -2.20 -10.59 8.35
N ASP A 179 -2.77 -10.71 9.55
CA ASP A 179 -3.46 -11.91 10.02
C ASP A 179 -4.99 -11.85 9.83
N SER A 180 -5.49 -10.82 9.13
CA SER A 180 -6.91 -10.66 8.85
C SER A 180 -7.36 -11.54 7.67
N LEU A 181 -8.58 -12.07 7.78
CA LEU A 181 -9.28 -12.75 6.67
C LEU A 181 -10.33 -11.85 6.01
N GLU A 182 -10.50 -10.63 6.50
CA GLU A 182 -11.52 -9.68 6.07
C GLU A 182 -10.89 -8.33 5.69
N ASP A 183 -11.60 -7.54 4.91
CA ASP A 183 -11.16 -6.22 4.45
C ASP A 183 -11.77 -5.10 5.31
N SER A 184 -10.91 -4.25 5.89
CA SER A 184 -11.33 -3.11 6.72
C SER A 184 -12.05 -2.01 5.93
N HIS A 185 -11.93 -2.00 4.59
CA HIS A 185 -12.75 -1.14 3.73
C HIS A 185 -14.23 -1.55 3.77
N LEU A 186 -14.52 -2.83 4.05
CA LEU A 186 -15.86 -3.42 3.93
C LEU A 186 -16.48 -3.81 5.27
N THR A 187 -15.66 -4.09 6.29
CA THR A 187 -16.12 -4.54 7.62
C THR A 187 -15.12 -4.15 8.71
N LEU A 188 -15.32 -4.59 9.95
CA LEU A 188 -14.35 -4.53 11.04
C LEU A 188 -13.67 -5.90 11.22
N PRO A 189 -12.45 -6.08 10.68
CA PRO A 189 -11.77 -7.37 10.75
C PRO A 189 -11.27 -7.70 12.15
N ALA A 190 -11.21 -9.00 12.44
CA ALA A 190 -10.60 -9.52 13.66
C ALA A 190 -9.20 -10.10 13.39
N VAL A 191 -8.24 -9.77 14.24
CA VAL A 191 -6.88 -10.36 14.21
C VAL A 191 -6.58 -11.06 15.54
N PRO A 192 -5.67 -12.06 15.58
CA PRO A 192 -5.28 -12.74 16.80
C PRO A 192 -4.81 -11.77 17.89
N ARG A 193 -5.11 -12.05 19.16
CA ARG A 193 -4.72 -11.20 20.29
C ARG A 193 -3.21 -11.21 20.56
N ASP A 194 -2.57 -12.35 20.35
CA ASP A 194 -1.10 -12.43 20.38
C ASP A 194 -0.55 -11.81 19.09
N ARG A 195 0.24 -10.75 19.26
CA ARG A 195 0.81 -9.94 18.19
C ARG A 195 2.33 -9.95 18.21
N ALA A 196 2.98 -10.75 19.07
CA ALA A 196 4.42 -10.63 19.29
C ALA A 196 5.23 -10.69 17.99
N ARG A 197 4.85 -11.62 17.08
CA ARG A 197 5.43 -11.74 15.73
C ARG A 197 5.09 -10.56 14.83
N SER A 198 3.81 -10.18 14.77
CA SER A 198 3.32 -9.13 13.86
C SER A 198 3.75 -7.73 14.27
N LEU A 199 4.26 -7.55 15.49
CA LEU A 199 4.85 -6.31 15.98
C LEU A 199 6.34 -6.17 15.63
N GLU A 200 7.02 -7.24 15.23
CA GLU A 200 8.47 -7.19 14.97
C GLU A 200 8.83 -6.21 13.85
N PRO A 201 8.13 -6.18 12.70
CA PRO A 201 8.46 -5.19 11.67
C PRO A 201 8.19 -3.75 12.10
N PHE A 202 7.24 -3.53 13.03
CA PHE A 202 7.03 -2.21 13.62
C PHE A 202 8.20 -1.80 14.52
N ARG A 203 8.74 -2.72 15.35
CA ARG A 203 9.92 -2.45 16.19
C ARG A 203 11.11 -2.02 15.34
N GLU A 204 11.39 -2.76 14.28
CA GLU A 204 12.48 -2.48 13.36
C GLU A 204 12.29 -1.13 12.62
N GLY A 205 11.07 -0.84 12.15
CA GLY A 205 10.76 0.45 11.53
C GLY A 205 10.87 1.64 12.48
N ILE A 206 10.44 1.48 13.74
CA ILE A 206 10.58 2.50 14.79
C ILE A 206 12.06 2.74 15.09
N ALA A 207 12.85 1.68 15.28
CA ALA A 207 14.28 1.76 15.52
C ALA A 207 15.03 2.44 14.36
N ALA A 208 14.57 2.24 13.12
CA ALA A 208 15.10 2.90 11.93
C ALA A 208 14.68 4.39 11.78
N GLY A 209 13.82 4.90 12.67
CA GLY A 209 13.44 6.32 12.70
C GLY A 209 12.18 6.66 11.92
N ALA A 210 11.19 5.75 11.86
CA ALA A 210 9.89 6.07 11.27
C ALA A 210 9.27 7.32 11.93
N ALA A 211 8.85 8.29 11.10
CA ALA A 211 8.33 9.56 11.59
C ALA A 211 6.89 9.44 12.11
N ALA A 212 6.11 8.54 11.50
CA ALA A 212 4.73 8.31 11.87
C ALA A 212 4.34 6.83 11.77
N ILE A 213 3.24 6.47 12.43
CA ILE A 213 2.58 5.16 12.32
C ILE A 213 1.10 5.40 12.03
N MET A 214 0.58 4.72 11.03
CA MET A 214 -0.84 4.66 10.70
C MET A 214 -1.52 3.50 11.45
N SER A 215 -2.57 3.82 12.20
CA SER A 215 -3.40 2.81 12.89
C SER A 215 -4.36 2.11 11.94
N ALA A 216 -4.64 0.83 12.18
CA ALA A 216 -5.60 0.03 11.43
C ALA A 216 -6.95 -0.07 12.16
N HIS A 217 -8.04 -0.17 11.38
CA HIS A 217 -9.37 -0.43 11.92
C HIS A 217 -9.61 -1.94 12.14
N LEU A 218 -8.94 -2.51 13.13
CA LEU A 218 -8.95 -3.95 13.45
C LEU A 218 -9.35 -4.19 14.90
N ARG A 219 -10.15 -5.21 15.19
CA ARG A 219 -10.38 -5.66 16.58
C ARG A 219 -9.48 -6.84 16.94
N LEU A 220 -9.14 -6.97 18.22
CA LEU A 220 -8.42 -8.13 18.72
C LEU A 220 -9.41 -9.26 19.04
N ALA A 221 -9.22 -10.42 18.44
CA ALA A 221 -10.07 -11.59 18.64
C ALA A 221 -9.97 -12.10 20.09
N GLY A 222 -11.12 -12.36 20.72
CA GLY A 222 -11.19 -12.82 22.11
C GLY A 222 -10.87 -11.74 23.15
N ASP A 223 -10.84 -10.47 22.76
CA ASP A 223 -10.80 -9.33 23.68
C ASP A 223 -12.22 -8.87 24.03
N ASP A 224 -12.45 -8.48 25.28
CA ASP A 224 -13.75 -7.99 25.77
C ASP A 224 -14.06 -6.59 25.20
N ASP A 225 -13.02 -5.85 24.80
CA ASP A 225 -13.16 -4.57 24.12
C ASP A 225 -13.27 -4.75 22.60
N ALA A 226 -14.50 -4.66 22.09
CA ALA A 226 -14.83 -4.82 20.67
C ALA A 226 -14.45 -3.63 19.78
N ARG A 227 -13.89 -2.54 20.35
CA ARG A 227 -13.48 -1.37 19.56
C ARG A 227 -12.31 -1.71 18.63
N PRO A 228 -12.25 -1.10 17.43
CA PRO A 228 -11.07 -1.18 16.58
C PRO A 228 -9.87 -0.54 17.29
N ALA A 229 -8.67 -0.99 16.92
CA ALA A 229 -7.43 -0.52 17.52
C ALA A 229 -7.30 1.00 17.48
N THR A 230 -7.71 1.66 16.39
CA THR A 230 -7.75 3.12 16.25
C THR A 230 -8.47 3.86 17.40
N TYR A 231 -9.43 3.24 18.08
CA TYR A 231 -10.18 3.84 19.20
C TYR A 231 -9.77 3.31 20.58
N ARG A 232 -8.66 2.59 20.67
CA ARG A 232 -8.20 1.94 21.90
C ARG A 232 -6.95 2.62 22.49
N PRO A 233 -7.06 3.26 23.68
CA PRO A 233 -5.93 3.96 24.29
C PRO A 233 -4.80 3.03 24.73
N ASP A 234 -5.12 1.80 25.13
CA ASP A 234 -4.12 0.80 25.49
C ASP A 234 -3.23 0.43 24.29
N LEU A 235 -3.77 0.45 23.07
CA LEU A 235 -3.02 0.16 21.85
C LEU A 235 -2.34 1.40 21.28
N MET A 236 -3.08 2.50 21.06
CA MET A 236 -2.58 3.69 20.37
C MET A 236 -1.67 4.58 21.23
N ARG A 237 -1.74 4.46 22.56
CA ARG A 237 -0.90 5.24 23.47
C ARG A 237 0.02 4.34 24.27
N ASP A 238 -0.55 3.45 25.08
CA ASP A 238 0.23 2.75 26.11
C ASP A 238 1.21 1.75 25.50
N ARG A 239 0.79 0.93 24.53
CA ARG A 239 1.69 -0.02 23.85
C ARG A 239 2.64 0.66 22.86
N LEU A 240 2.17 1.62 22.06
CA LEU A 240 3.05 2.34 21.14
C LEU A 240 4.18 3.05 21.90
N ALA A 241 3.86 3.84 22.92
CA ALA A 241 4.87 4.58 23.68
C ALA A 241 5.67 3.67 24.63
N GLY A 242 5.01 2.73 25.32
CA GLY A 242 5.62 1.89 26.35
C GLY A 242 6.34 0.66 25.80
N GLU A 243 5.63 -0.20 25.07
CA GLU A 243 6.17 -1.48 24.57
C GLU A 243 7.11 -1.27 23.38
N LEU A 244 6.74 -0.38 22.46
CA LEU A 244 7.50 -0.17 21.22
C LEU A 244 8.40 1.07 21.24
N GLY A 245 8.35 1.88 22.30
CA GLY A 245 9.17 3.09 22.43
C GLY A 245 8.89 4.16 21.37
N PHE A 246 7.71 4.13 20.74
CA PHE A 246 7.38 5.01 19.63
C PHE A 246 7.08 6.43 20.13
N GLY A 247 7.88 7.38 19.66
CA GLY A 247 7.73 8.82 19.96
C GLY A 247 7.28 9.67 18.77
N GLY A 248 6.91 9.07 17.65
CA GLY A 248 6.48 9.79 16.46
C GLY A 248 4.99 10.11 16.47
N LEU A 249 4.50 10.52 15.29
CA LEU A 249 3.11 10.89 15.09
C LEU A 249 2.24 9.65 14.82
N VAL A 250 1.03 9.61 15.37
CA VAL A 250 0.06 8.52 15.11
C VAL A 250 -1.01 9.06 14.18
N VAL A 251 -1.06 8.54 12.97
CA VAL A 251 -2.06 8.86 11.95
C VAL A 251 -3.15 7.80 11.99
N THR A 252 -4.41 8.14 11.74
CA THR A 252 -5.44 7.11 11.53
C THR A 252 -5.39 6.59 10.10
N ASP A 253 -5.76 5.33 9.87
CA ASP A 253 -6.34 4.96 8.57
C ASP A 253 -7.65 5.77 8.35
N ALA A 254 -8.20 5.73 7.15
CA ALA A 254 -9.29 6.60 6.74
C ALA A 254 -10.57 6.39 7.58
N LEU A 255 -10.95 7.41 8.36
CA LEU A 255 -12.04 7.31 9.33
C LEU A 255 -13.41 7.14 8.69
N GLU A 256 -13.56 7.35 7.39
CA GLU A 256 -14.78 7.05 6.62
C GLU A 256 -14.96 5.55 6.30
N MET A 257 -13.94 4.71 6.50
CA MET A 257 -14.00 3.27 6.23
C MET A 257 -15.00 2.52 7.11
N ALA A 258 -15.49 1.38 6.62
CA ALA A 258 -16.43 0.54 7.34
C ALA A 258 -15.87 0.01 8.67
N GLY A 259 -14.58 -0.33 8.75
CA GLY A 259 -13.95 -0.76 10.00
C GLY A 259 -13.95 0.30 11.10
N ALA A 260 -13.99 1.58 10.73
CA ALA A 260 -14.11 2.71 11.66
C ALA A 260 -15.56 2.99 12.08
N ALA A 261 -16.54 2.37 11.41
CA ALA A 261 -17.96 2.68 11.50
C ALA A 261 -18.71 2.05 12.67
N VAL A 262 -17.99 1.51 13.66
CA VAL A 262 -18.56 1.15 14.96
C VAL A 262 -19.03 2.35 15.77
N LEU A 263 -18.59 3.56 15.38
CA LEU A 263 -19.06 4.83 15.92
C LEU A 263 -19.75 5.67 14.84
N PRO A 264 -20.74 6.49 15.22
CA PRO A 264 -21.27 7.54 14.36
C PRO A 264 -20.14 8.42 13.80
N LEU A 265 -20.32 8.88 12.56
CA LEU A 265 -19.31 9.66 11.84
C LEU A 265 -18.77 10.85 12.68
N ASP A 266 -19.67 11.57 13.33
CA ASP A 266 -19.41 12.71 14.21
C ASP A 266 -18.63 12.41 15.50
N GLU A 267 -18.55 11.15 15.92
CA GLU A 267 -17.80 10.76 17.12
C GLU A 267 -16.37 10.27 16.82
N ARG A 268 -16.12 9.82 15.58
CA ARG A 268 -14.88 9.12 15.18
C ARG A 268 -13.62 9.93 15.47
N GLY A 269 -13.61 11.21 15.10
CA GLY A 269 -12.43 12.07 15.30
C GLY A 269 -12.10 12.31 16.77
N SER A 270 -13.12 12.55 17.60
CA SER A 270 -12.93 12.73 19.05
C SER A 270 -12.47 11.43 19.72
N ALA A 271 -13.03 10.29 19.32
CA ALA A 271 -12.65 8.99 19.84
C ALA A 271 -11.20 8.61 19.49
N ALA A 272 -10.76 8.87 18.26
CA ALA A 272 -9.38 8.63 17.82
C ALA A 272 -8.37 9.53 18.58
N LEU A 273 -8.66 10.82 18.74
CA LEU A 273 -7.82 11.71 19.57
C LEU A 273 -7.75 11.23 21.02
N ALA A 274 -8.88 10.83 21.60
CA ALA A 274 -8.91 10.28 22.95
C ALA A 274 -8.08 8.99 23.08
N ALA A 275 -8.05 8.16 22.05
CA ALA A 275 -7.23 6.96 21.98
C ALA A 275 -5.72 7.25 21.89
N GLY A 276 -5.30 8.41 21.38
CA GLY A 276 -3.88 8.76 21.21
C GLY A 276 -3.44 8.88 19.75
N CYS A 277 -4.39 8.93 18.82
CA CYS A 277 -4.11 9.38 17.47
C CYS A 277 -3.90 10.90 17.48
N HIS A 278 -3.07 11.39 16.56
CA HIS A 278 -2.63 12.79 16.51
C HIS A 278 -3.07 13.48 15.21
N LEU A 279 -3.13 12.73 14.11
CA LEU A 279 -3.60 13.20 12.81
C LEU A 279 -4.68 12.24 12.28
N LEU A 280 -5.84 12.80 11.97
CA LEU A 280 -7.07 12.09 11.63
C LEU A 280 -7.27 12.12 10.13
N THR A 281 -7.36 10.97 9.51
CA THR A 281 -7.48 10.86 8.05
C THR A 281 -8.93 10.86 7.64
N LEU A 282 -9.28 11.80 6.75
CA LEU A 282 -10.43 11.73 5.85
C LEU A 282 -9.86 11.69 4.43
N ALA A 283 -9.68 10.49 3.89
CA ALA A 283 -8.89 10.27 2.68
C ALA A 283 -9.66 10.64 1.39
N ARG A 284 -10.95 10.35 1.35
CA ARG A 284 -11.83 10.58 0.20
C ARG A 284 -13.06 11.36 0.64
N TRP A 285 -12.89 12.67 0.83
CA TRP A 285 -14.01 13.56 1.12
C TRP A 285 -15.10 13.43 0.04
N GLU A 286 -16.33 13.26 0.51
CA GLU A 286 -17.59 13.36 -0.24
C GLU A 286 -18.60 14.18 0.61
N PRO A 287 -19.65 14.77 0.01
CA PRO A 287 -20.64 15.56 0.74
C PRO A 287 -21.21 14.81 1.96
N GLY A 288 -21.22 15.48 3.12
CA GLY A 288 -21.64 14.92 4.40
C GLY A 288 -20.46 14.48 5.29
N ALA A 289 -19.28 14.23 4.73
CA ALA A 289 -18.08 13.87 5.50
C ALA A 289 -17.56 15.03 6.36
N GLU A 290 -17.86 16.28 5.98
CA GLU A 290 -17.52 17.49 6.75
C GLU A 290 -18.13 17.50 8.16
N ARG A 291 -19.17 16.69 8.41
CA ARG A 291 -19.76 16.52 9.75
C ARG A 291 -18.73 16.03 10.77
N MET A 292 -17.72 15.24 10.37
CA MET A 292 -16.64 14.83 11.29
C MET A 292 -15.85 16.03 11.81
N LEU A 293 -15.49 16.95 10.90
CA LEU A 293 -14.70 18.12 11.22
C LEU A 293 -15.49 19.11 12.08
N GLU A 294 -16.77 19.35 11.72
CA GLU A 294 -17.67 20.23 12.49
C GLU A 294 -17.97 19.65 13.88
N ALA A 295 -18.12 18.34 14.01
CA ALA A 295 -18.33 17.68 15.30
C ALA A 295 -17.10 17.77 16.21
N LEU A 296 -15.89 17.58 15.66
CA LEU A 296 -14.65 17.80 16.41
C LEU A 296 -14.53 19.25 16.88
N ALA A 297 -14.81 20.22 15.99
CA ALA A 297 -14.80 21.63 16.35
C ALA A 297 -15.81 21.92 17.48
N THR A 298 -17.00 21.32 17.43
CA THR A 298 -18.01 21.45 18.49
C THR A 298 -17.54 20.82 19.81
N ALA A 299 -16.84 19.69 19.76
CA ALA A 299 -16.25 19.06 20.95
C ALA A 299 -15.17 19.93 21.60
N LEU A 300 -14.35 20.60 20.78
CA LEU A 300 -13.34 21.56 21.24
C LEU A 300 -13.97 22.82 21.84
N ASP A 301 -14.96 23.42 21.17
CA ASP A 301 -15.69 24.61 21.66
C ASP A 301 -16.32 24.35 23.04
N ALA A 302 -16.81 23.11 23.24
CA ALA A 302 -17.44 22.67 24.47
C ALA A 302 -16.46 22.17 25.55
N GLY A 303 -15.14 22.19 25.30
CA GLY A 303 -14.14 21.70 26.25
C GLY A 303 -14.22 20.20 26.56
N ARG A 304 -14.77 19.38 25.64
CA ARG A 304 -14.96 17.93 25.83
C ARG A 304 -13.71 17.10 25.57
N LEU A 305 -12.64 17.70 25.06
CA LEU A 305 -11.35 17.05 24.83
C LEU A 305 -10.33 17.55 25.84
N ARG A 306 -9.49 16.63 26.35
CA ARG A 306 -8.43 16.99 27.29
C ARG A 306 -7.37 17.80 26.55
N GLN A 307 -7.01 18.97 27.10
CA GLN A 307 -5.97 19.84 26.53
C GLN A 307 -4.64 19.11 26.31
N ALA A 308 -4.26 18.23 27.24
CA ALA A 308 -3.05 17.42 27.13
C ALA A 308 -2.99 16.55 25.85
N TRP A 309 -4.13 16.07 25.32
CA TRP A 309 -4.15 15.33 24.06
C TRP A 309 -3.82 16.22 22.86
N LEU A 310 -4.31 17.45 22.89
CA LEU A 310 -4.08 18.45 21.86
C LEU A 310 -2.63 18.92 21.87
N ASP A 311 -2.10 19.20 23.07
CA ASP A 311 -0.71 19.59 23.27
C ASP A 311 0.26 18.49 22.80
N GLU A 312 -0.06 17.22 23.08
CA GLU A 312 0.71 16.09 22.57
C GLU A 312 0.68 16.03 21.03
N ALA A 313 -0.50 16.10 20.41
CA ALA A 313 -0.63 16.08 18.95
C ALA A 313 0.13 17.24 18.29
N ASP A 314 0.03 18.43 18.86
CA ASP A 314 0.74 19.63 18.41
C ASP A 314 2.26 19.46 18.50
N ALA A 315 2.76 18.93 19.62
CA ALA A 315 4.19 18.68 19.82
C ALA A 315 4.73 17.62 18.85
N ARG A 316 3.99 16.52 18.63
CA ARG A 316 4.39 15.46 17.68
C ARG A 316 4.39 15.97 16.25
N TRP A 317 3.40 16.78 15.86
CA TRP A 317 3.36 17.40 14.53
C TRP A 317 4.54 18.37 14.34
N ALA A 318 4.82 19.23 15.32
CA ALA A 318 5.94 20.15 15.27
C ALA A 318 7.30 19.42 15.20
N ALA A 319 7.45 18.31 15.93
CA ALA A 319 8.66 17.48 15.86
C ALA A 319 8.85 16.85 14.48
N LEU A 320 7.78 16.34 13.86
CA LEU A 320 7.82 15.83 12.49
C LEU A 320 8.21 16.94 11.50
N GLU A 321 7.59 18.11 11.59
CA GLU A 321 7.89 19.26 10.75
C GLU A 321 9.37 19.70 10.86
N ALA A 322 9.91 19.70 12.08
CA ALA A 322 11.30 20.05 12.33
C ALA A 322 12.29 19.00 11.82
N ALA A 323 11.88 17.72 11.79
CA ALA A 323 12.70 16.62 11.31
C ALA A 323 12.66 16.46 9.78
N LEU A 324 11.63 17.00 9.10
CA LEU A 324 11.55 16.96 7.65
C LEU A 324 12.75 17.69 7.04
N PRO A 325 13.55 17.03 6.19
CA PRO A 325 14.66 17.69 5.52
C PRO A 325 14.16 18.90 4.74
N ALA A 326 14.92 20.00 4.76
CA ALA A 326 14.73 21.07 3.79
C ALA A 326 14.70 20.45 2.39
N ALA A 327 13.84 20.95 1.50
CA ALA A 327 13.77 20.43 0.14
C ALA A 327 15.18 20.35 -0.43
N ALA A 328 15.71 19.14 -0.60
CA ALA A 328 17.02 18.97 -1.19
C ALA A 328 16.97 19.63 -2.56
N ALA A 329 18.05 20.33 -2.95
CA ALA A 329 18.23 20.68 -4.35
C ALA A 329 17.96 19.41 -5.14
N ALA A 330 16.97 19.46 -6.05
CA ALA A 330 16.40 18.30 -6.71
C ALA A 330 17.52 17.30 -6.97
N ALA A 331 17.49 16.15 -6.26
CA ALA A 331 18.38 15.07 -6.62
C ALA A 331 18.16 14.90 -8.12
N SER A 332 19.23 15.03 -8.92
CA SER A 332 19.08 15.00 -10.37
C SER A 332 18.21 13.79 -10.67
N PRO A 333 17.10 13.96 -11.43
CA PRO A 333 16.31 12.82 -11.88
C PRO A 333 17.33 11.80 -12.36
N VAL A 334 17.26 10.57 -11.83
CA VAL A 334 18.16 9.50 -12.28
C VAL A 334 18.13 9.54 -13.80
N ASP A 335 19.27 9.76 -14.46
CA ASP A 335 19.28 9.91 -15.92
C ASP A 335 18.75 8.62 -16.53
N LEU A 336 17.52 8.70 -17.07
CA LEU A 336 16.82 7.58 -17.68
C LEU A 336 17.16 7.45 -19.17
N ALA A 337 17.96 8.35 -19.76
CA ALA A 337 18.35 8.27 -21.16
C ALA A 337 19.07 6.95 -21.51
N PRO A 338 19.95 6.38 -20.66
CA PRO A 338 20.51 5.05 -20.89
C PRO A 338 19.46 3.93 -20.85
N LEU A 339 18.44 4.03 -19.99
CA LEU A 339 17.35 3.04 -19.89
C LEU A 339 16.36 3.13 -21.06
N ARG A 340 16.11 4.34 -21.55
CA ARG A 340 15.33 4.62 -22.78
C ARG A 340 16.07 4.13 -24.03
N ALA A 341 17.38 4.37 -24.11
CA ALA A 341 18.23 3.90 -25.20
C ALA A 341 18.40 2.37 -25.23
N ALA A 342 18.36 1.71 -24.07
CA ALA A 342 18.40 0.26 -23.93
C ALA A 342 17.05 -0.44 -24.18
N GLY A 343 15.98 0.30 -24.48
CA GLY A 343 14.64 -0.28 -24.75
C GLY A 343 13.90 -0.77 -23.50
N VAL A 344 14.39 -0.44 -22.29
CA VAL A 344 13.78 -0.80 -21.00
C VAL A 344 12.59 0.12 -20.67
N PHE A 345 12.52 1.29 -21.31
CA PHE A 345 11.42 2.23 -21.21
C PHE A 345 11.08 2.80 -22.59
N ARG A 346 9.81 2.71 -23.01
CA ARG A 346 9.30 3.44 -24.18
C ARG A 346 8.27 4.48 -23.71
N PRO A 347 8.43 5.78 -24.03
CA PRO A 347 7.36 6.75 -23.80
C PRO A 347 6.22 6.42 -24.77
N GLY A 348 5.05 6.12 -24.22
CA GLY A 348 3.85 5.82 -24.98
C GLY A 348 3.07 7.10 -25.19
N GLY A 349 3.50 7.92 -26.14
CA GLY A 349 2.77 9.12 -26.53
C GLY A 349 1.36 8.76 -27.02
N GLY A 350 0.35 9.28 -26.34
CA GLY A 350 -1.06 9.06 -26.63
C GLY A 350 -1.76 8.45 -25.43
N GLU A 351 -2.97 8.91 -25.14
CA GLU A 351 -3.85 8.46 -24.05
C GLU A 351 -3.52 7.05 -23.55
N ALA A 352 -3.37 6.89 -22.23
CA ALA A 352 -3.30 5.60 -21.56
C ALA A 352 -4.59 4.80 -21.85
N THR A 353 -4.64 4.24 -23.04
CA THR A 353 -5.62 3.26 -23.45
C THR A 353 -5.16 1.97 -22.80
N PRO A 354 -6.01 1.27 -22.03
CA PRO A 354 -5.65 -0.03 -21.50
C PRO A 354 -5.35 -0.93 -22.70
N LEU A 355 -4.07 -1.27 -22.94
CA LEU A 355 -3.73 -2.25 -23.95
C LEU A 355 -3.94 -3.65 -23.38
N LEU A 356 -5.21 -4.02 -23.20
CA LEU A 356 -5.63 -5.36 -23.57
C LEU A 356 -5.55 -5.45 -25.10
N LYS A 357 -4.55 -6.15 -25.62
CA LYS A 357 -4.67 -6.76 -26.94
C LYS A 357 -4.83 -8.27 -26.76
N PRO A 358 -6.01 -8.83 -27.10
CA PRO A 358 -6.17 -10.27 -27.22
C PRO A 358 -5.18 -10.82 -28.26
N GLY A 359 -4.40 -11.85 -27.88
CA GLY A 359 -3.61 -12.65 -28.83
C GLY A 359 -2.11 -12.35 -28.94
N ALA A 360 -1.48 -11.66 -27.99
CA ALA A 360 -0.01 -11.58 -27.94
C ALA A 360 0.56 -12.51 -26.85
N SER A 361 1.27 -13.56 -27.30
CA SER A 361 2.31 -14.24 -26.53
C SER A 361 3.51 -14.42 -27.49
N PRO A 362 4.78 -14.45 -27.04
CA PRO A 362 5.20 -14.85 -25.68
C PRO A 362 6.31 -13.97 -25.05
N ALA A 363 6.24 -13.71 -23.74
CA ALA A 363 7.39 -13.55 -22.83
C ALA A 363 6.89 -13.35 -21.39
N ILE A 364 7.53 -14.05 -20.44
CA ILE A 364 7.37 -14.04 -18.98
C ILE A 364 6.58 -12.82 -18.45
N ASP A 365 5.34 -13.07 -18.00
CA ASP A 365 4.48 -12.07 -17.38
C ASP A 365 4.80 -11.97 -15.88
N LEU A 366 5.49 -10.90 -15.52
CA LEU A 366 5.79 -10.41 -14.19
C LEU A 366 4.71 -9.39 -13.85
N ASP A 367 3.59 -9.86 -13.32
CA ASP A 367 2.34 -9.11 -13.23
C ASP A 367 2.43 -7.91 -12.24
N HIS A 368 3.12 -6.84 -12.65
CA HIS A 368 3.36 -5.55 -11.97
C HIS A 368 4.66 -5.43 -11.15
N GLY A 369 5.70 -6.19 -11.52
CA GLY A 369 7.06 -6.05 -11.02
C GLY A 369 8.03 -5.81 -12.16
N ASN A 370 8.27 -4.54 -12.50
CA ASN A 370 9.37 -4.17 -13.38
C ASN A 370 10.67 -4.72 -12.77
N LEU A 371 11.37 -5.65 -13.44
CA LEU A 371 12.71 -6.08 -13.03
C LEU A 371 13.68 -4.92 -13.24
N GLY A 372 13.66 -3.97 -12.31
CA GLY A 372 14.58 -2.85 -12.25
C GLY A 372 15.76 -3.19 -11.33
N SER A 373 16.96 -3.09 -11.89
CA SER A 373 18.26 -2.92 -11.21
C SER A 373 19.09 -4.16 -10.82
N TRP A 374 19.45 -4.98 -11.82
CA TRP A 374 20.77 -5.62 -11.81
C TRP A 374 21.55 -5.23 -13.05
N ARG A 375 22.85 -4.96 -12.91
CA ARG A 375 23.78 -5.16 -14.03
C ARG A 375 23.70 -6.65 -14.38
N LEU A 376 23.45 -6.98 -15.64
CA LEU A 376 23.34 -8.37 -16.11
C LEU A 376 24.50 -9.23 -15.59
N ASP A 377 25.70 -8.66 -15.51
CA ASP A 377 26.90 -9.33 -15.02
C ASP A 377 26.85 -9.63 -13.51
N GLU A 378 26.30 -8.72 -12.69
CA GLU A 378 26.12 -8.91 -11.24
C GLU A 378 25.02 -9.93 -10.93
N TYR A 379 23.98 -9.99 -11.76
CA TYR A 379 22.93 -11.01 -11.69
C TYR A 379 23.49 -12.40 -12.03
N LEU A 380 24.29 -12.50 -13.09
CA LEU A 380 24.95 -13.75 -13.49
C LEU A 380 25.99 -14.22 -12.46
N GLU A 381 26.67 -13.29 -11.78
CA GLU A 381 27.63 -13.57 -10.72
C GLU A 381 26.96 -14.00 -9.39
N ALA A 382 25.81 -13.39 -9.03
CA ALA A 382 25.00 -13.82 -7.89
C ALA A 382 24.36 -15.20 -8.10
N LEU A 383 24.13 -15.55 -9.37
CA LEU A 383 23.66 -16.88 -9.77
C LEU A 383 24.79 -17.91 -9.88
N ARG A 384 26.06 -17.55 -9.68
CA ARG A 384 27.24 -18.44 -9.84
C ARG A 384 27.28 -19.70 -8.95
N PRO A 385 26.69 -19.76 -7.73
CA PRO A 385 26.52 -21.01 -6.99
C PRO A 385 25.41 -21.91 -7.56
N PHE A 386 24.50 -21.35 -8.36
CA PHE A 386 23.44 -22.06 -9.05
C PHE A 386 23.91 -22.38 -10.47
N ARG A 387 23.89 -23.65 -10.88
CA ARG A 387 24.18 -23.98 -12.29
C ARG A 387 23.06 -23.46 -13.19
N VAL A 388 23.19 -22.25 -13.71
CA VAL A 388 22.35 -21.76 -14.80
C VAL A 388 22.89 -22.33 -16.10
N ARG A 389 22.20 -23.32 -16.65
CA ARG A 389 22.51 -23.89 -17.97
C ARG A 389 21.53 -23.31 -18.99
N ARG A 390 22.04 -22.84 -20.12
CA ARG A 390 21.20 -22.61 -21.32
C ARG A 390 20.76 -24.00 -21.79
N LEU A 391 19.48 -24.32 -21.65
CA LEU A 391 18.92 -25.54 -22.26
C LEU A 391 18.98 -25.32 -23.78
N GLY A 392 19.84 -26.09 -24.45
CA GLY A 392 19.75 -26.28 -25.90
C GLY A 392 18.50 -27.09 -26.21
N GLU A 393 18.07 -27.07 -27.46
CA GLU A 393 16.78 -27.60 -27.93
C GLU A 393 16.50 -29.08 -27.59
N ASP A 394 17.46 -29.83 -27.05
CA ASP A 394 17.33 -31.27 -26.74
C ASP A 394 17.37 -31.64 -25.23
N ASP A 395 17.37 -30.68 -24.30
CA ASP A 395 17.41 -31.01 -22.87
C ASP A 395 16.06 -30.78 -22.17
N ALA A 396 15.36 -31.87 -21.86
CA ALA A 396 14.17 -31.84 -21.02
C ALA A 396 14.56 -31.66 -19.53
N PRO A 397 13.89 -30.78 -18.76
CA PRO A 397 14.07 -30.70 -17.32
C PRO A 397 13.55 -31.98 -16.64
N THR A 398 14.30 -32.51 -15.68
CA THR A 398 14.05 -33.82 -15.04
C THR A 398 13.16 -33.76 -13.79
N ALA A 399 12.47 -32.66 -13.51
CA ALA A 399 11.50 -32.59 -12.40
C ALA A 399 10.46 -31.45 -12.58
N PRO A 400 9.21 -31.64 -12.13
CA PRO A 400 8.16 -30.61 -12.20
C PRO A 400 8.28 -29.55 -11.09
N VAL A 401 7.86 -28.31 -11.40
CA VAL A 401 7.75 -27.17 -10.48
C VAL A 401 6.27 -26.84 -10.29
N TYR A 402 5.80 -26.78 -9.05
CA TYR A 402 4.41 -26.46 -8.69
C TYR A 402 4.28 -24.98 -8.32
N LEU A 403 3.30 -24.28 -8.90
CA LEU A 403 2.93 -22.91 -8.53
C LEU A 403 1.41 -22.78 -8.51
N HIS A 404 0.86 -22.54 -7.32
CA HIS A 404 -0.56 -22.32 -7.10
C HIS A 404 -0.80 -20.84 -6.82
N LEU A 405 -1.60 -20.17 -7.66
CA LEU A 405 -1.98 -18.78 -7.49
C LEU A 405 -3.51 -18.68 -7.55
N GLY A 406 -4.16 -18.76 -6.37
CA GLY A 406 -5.61 -18.64 -6.23
C GLY A 406 -6.04 -18.54 -4.75
N ARG A 407 -7.16 -17.84 -4.50
CA ARG A 407 -7.67 -17.47 -3.16
C ARG A 407 -8.67 -18.45 -2.51
N THR A 408 -8.89 -19.67 -3.03
CA THR A 408 -9.88 -20.63 -2.46
C THR A 408 -9.46 -22.09 -2.64
N PRO A 409 -9.70 -23.00 -1.66
CA PRO A 409 -9.35 -24.42 -1.81
C PRO A 409 -10.27 -25.13 -2.82
N PRO A 410 -9.76 -26.16 -3.54
CA PRO A 410 -10.53 -26.85 -4.58
C PRO A 410 -11.69 -27.73 -4.03
N PRO A 411 -12.87 -27.76 -4.69
CA PRO A 411 -13.87 -28.83 -4.58
C PRO A 411 -13.28 -30.21 -4.92
N ARG A 412 -13.91 -31.27 -4.39
CA ARG A 412 -13.49 -32.68 -4.53
C ARG A 412 -13.28 -33.11 -5.99
N THR A 413 -14.12 -32.66 -6.90
CA THR A 413 -14.01 -32.87 -8.36
C THR A 413 -12.73 -32.32 -8.98
N ARG A 414 -12.12 -31.27 -8.38
CA ARG A 414 -10.84 -30.70 -8.83
C ARG A 414 -9.64 -31.52 -8.34
N LEU A 415 -9.76 -32.24 -7.22
CA LEU A 415 -8.73 -33.19 -6.76
C LEU A 415 -8.74 -34.47 -7.60
N ASP A 416 -9.93 -34.92 -8.03
CA ASP A 416 -10.08 -36.10 -8.88
C ASP A 416 -9.50 -35.88 -10.30
N ALA A 417 -9.59 -34.66 -10.84
CA ALA A 417 -8.97 -34.29 -12.12
C ALA A 417 -7.43 -34.22 -12.03
N LEU A 418 -6.87 -33.69 -10.94
CA LEU A 418 -5.43 -33.71 -10.65
C LEU A 418 -4.92 -35.14 -10.48
N ALA A 419 -5.66 -35.99 -9.77
CA ALA A 419 -5.32 -37.41 -9.56
C ALA A 419 -5.39 -38.23 -10.87
N ALA A 420 -6.32 -37.94 -11.77
CA ALA A 420 -6.42 -38.59 -13.08
C ALA A 420 -5.26 -38.23 -14.02
N LEU A 421 -4.71 -37.01 -13.90
CA LEU A 421 -3.54 -36.53 -14.63
C LEU A 421 -2.25 -37.19 -14.10
N GLU A 422 -2.09 -37.27 -12.77
CA GLU A 422 -0.96 -37.97 -12.14
C GLU A 422 -0.95 -39.47 -12.45
N ALA A 423 -2.13 -40.13 -12.49
CA ALA A 423 -2.25 -41.56 -12.78
C ALA A 423 -1.86 -41.96 -14.23
N ARG A 424 -1.77 -40.99 -15.15
CA ARG A 424 -1.38 -41.20 -16.55
C ARG A 424 0.09 -40.86 -16.85
N GLY A 425 0.83 -40.37 -15.85
CA GLY A 425 2.23 -39.95 -16.02
C GLY A 425 2.40 -38.64 -16.80
N GLU A 426 1.30 -37.93 -17.08
CA GLU A 426 1.29 -36.63 -17.75
C GLU A 426 1.26 -35.53 -16.66
N ALA A 427 2.43 -34.96 -16.36
CA ALA A 427 2.56 -33.94 -15.32
C ALA A 427 1.82 -32.65 -15.71
N PRO A 428 0.91 -32.11 -14.87
CA PRO A 428 0.14 -30.94 -15.26
C PRO A 428 0.95 -29.65 -15.22
N ALA A 429 0.66 -28.79 -16.20
CA ALA A 429 1.12 -27.41 -16.30
C ALA A 429 0.05 -26.44 -15.74
N VAL A 430 0.54 -25.25 -15.37
CA VAL A 430 -0.07 -24.26 -14.47
C VAL A 430 -1.55 -23.95 -14.73
N LEU A 431 -2.36 -23.90 -13.66
CA LEU A 431 -3.75 -23.40 -13.64
C LEU A 431 -3.82 -22.14 -12.76
N ALA A 432 -4.16 -20.98 -13.34
CA ALA A 432 -4.26 -19.70 -12.63
C ALA A 432 -5.69 -19.09 -12.74
N ASN A 433 -6.16 -18.46 -11.66
CA ASN A 433 -7.46 -17.77 -11.60
C ASN A 433 -7.28 -16.29 -11.23
N GLY A 434 -7.77 -15.39 -12.09
CA GLY A 434 -7.78 -13.94 -11.88
C GLY A 434 -9.18 -13.33 -12.05
N ILE A 435 -9.33 -12.04 -11.76
CA ILE A 435 -10.62 -11.33 -11.64
C ILE A 435 -11.47 -11.36 -12.95
N TRP A 436 -10.90 -11.78 -14.09
CA TRP A 436 -11.59 -11.80 -15.40
C TRP A 436 -11.50 -13.12 -16.22
N GLY A 437 -10.98 -14.23 -15.68
CA GLY A 437 -10.98 -15.51 -16.43
C GLY A 437 -10.03 -16.61 -15.97
N TRP A 438 -10.16 -17.80 -16.59
CA TRP A 438 -9.31 -18.97 -16.39
C TRP A 438 -8.12 -18.97 -17.34
N THR A 439 -6.94 -19.33 -16.84
CA THR A 439 -5.76 -19.60 -17.68
C THR A 439 -5.24 -21.02 -17.41
N LEU A 440 -5.22 -21.84 -18.46
CA LEU A 440 -4.61 -23.17 -18.46
C LEU A 440 -3.44 -23.16 -19.44
N ILE A 441 -2.31 -23.68 -18.99
CA ILE A 441 -1.15 -23.89 -19.84
C ILE A 441 -0.95 -25.39 -19.94
N VAL A 442 -0.96 -25.95 -21.15
CA VAL A 442 -0.66 -27.38 -21.42
C VAL A 442 0.32 -27.43 -22.57
N GLU A 443 1.45 -28.12 -22.40
CA GLU A 443 2.43 -28.40 -23.46
C GLU A 443 2.63 -27.28 -24.50
N ARG A 444 2.93 -26.06 -24.02
CA ARG A 444 3.22 -24.87 -24.85
C ARG A 444 2.01 -24.27 -25.60
N ARG A 445 0.77 -24.57 -25.21
CA ARG A 445 -0.44 -23.87 -25.70
C ARG A 445 -1.11 -23.11 -24.57
N LEU A 446 -1.33 -21.81 -24.80
CA LEU A 446 -2.05 -20.89 -23.91
C LEU A 446 -3.51 -20.83 -24.38
N ALA A 447 -4.45 -21.12 -23.48
CA ALA A 447 -5.87 -20.91 -23.71
C ALA A 447 -6.49 -20.13 -22.54
N THR A 448 -7.34 -19.15 -22.87
CA THR A 448 -8.05 -18.29 -21.91
C THR A 448 -9.55 -18.36 -22.14
N ALA A 449 -10.35 -18.43 -21.08
CA ALA A 449 -11.81 -18.38 -21.17
C ALA A 449 -12.41 -17.57 -20.02
N GLU A 450 -13.65 -17.09 -20.22
CA GLU A 450 -14.42 -16.39 -19.21
C GLU A 450 -14.56 -17.22 -17.93
N SER A 451 -14.68 -16.55 -16.77
CA SER A 451 -14.78 -17.17 -15.45
C SER A 451 -16.15 -17.82 -15.21
N SER A 452 -16.49 -18.83 -16.01
CA SER A 452 -17.74 -19.59 -15.93
C SER A 452 -17.49 -21.10 -16.09
N PRO A 453 -18.40 -21.98 -15.63
CA PRO A 453 -18.30 -23.42 -15.85
C PRO A 453 -18.22 -23.78 -17.34
N ALA A 454 -18.97 -23.05 -18.20
CA ALA A 454 -18.94 -23.23 -19.64
C ALA A 454 -17.60 -22.79 -20.26
N GLY A 455 -16.99 -21.72 -19.73
CA GLY A 455 -15.68 -21.25 -20.16
C GLY A 455 -14.57 -22.26 -19.86
N LEU A 456 -14.60 -22.88 -18.68
CA LEU A 456 -13.65 -23.94 -18.32
C LEU A 456 -13.86 -25.21 -19.16
N ALA A 457 -15.11 -25.65 -19.37
CA ALA A 457 -15.42 -26.82 -20.19
C ALA A 457 -14.96 -26.65 -21.65
N ALA A 458 -15.15 -25.47 -22.23
CA ALA A 458 -14.65 -25.14 -23.56
C ALA A 458 -13.11 -25.18 -23.64
N LEU A 459 -12.43 -24.78 -22.56
CA LEU A 459 -10.98 -24.72 -22.48
C LEU A 459 -10.35 -26.11 -22.30
N LEU A 460 -11.01 -26.98 -21.54
CA LEU A 460 -10.66 -28.40 -21.41
C LEU A 460 -10.89 -29.16 -22.71
N ALA A 461 -12.05 -28.95 -23.37
CA ALA A 461 -12.35 -29.53 -24.66
C ALA A 461 -11.36 -29.09 -25.75
N ALA A 462 -10.94 -27.81 -25.77
CA ALA A 462 -9.93 -27.28 -26.68
C ALA A 462 -8.53 -27.86 -26.44
N ALA A 463 -8.25 -28.34 -25.22
CA ALA A 463 -7.02 -29.05 -24.87
C ALA A 463 -7.11 -30.58 -25.13
N GLY A 464 -8.20 -31.08 -25.70
CA GLY A 464 -8.41 -32.51 -25.95
C GLY A 464 -8.79 -33.31 -24.69
N LEU A 465 -9.14 -32.63 -23.60
CA LEU A 465 -9.58 -33.23 -22.34
C LEU A 465 -11.12 -33.35 -22.39
N ALA A 466 -11.64 -34.58 -22.27
CA ALA A 466 -13.07 -34.81 -22.32
C ALA A 466 -13.78 -34.27 -21.07
N ASP A 467 -14.96 -33.69 -21.26
CA ASP A 467 -15.83 -33.15 -20.21
C ASP A 467 -16.17 -34.22 -19.16
N PRO A 468 -15.74 -34.10 -17.89
CA PRO A 468 -16.23 -34.95 -16.83
C PRO A 468 -17.49 -34.27 -16.29
N SER A 469 -18.62 -34.61 -16.89
CA SER A 469 -19.97 -34.24 -16.43
C SER A 469 -20.11 -34.18 -14.92
#